data_AF-A0A812DTL7-F1
#
_entry.id   AF-A0A812DTL7-F1
#
_cell.length_a   1.000
_cell.length_b   1.000
_cell.length_c   1.000
_cell.angle_alpha   90.00
_cell.angle_beta   90.00
_cell.angle_gamma   90.00
#
_symmetry.space_group_name_H-M   'P 1'
#
loop_
_entity.id
_entity.type
_entity.pdbx_description
1 polymer ?
#
loop_
_entity_poly.entity_id
_entity_poly.type
_entity_poly.pdbx_seq_one_letter_code
_entity_poly.pdbx_strand_id
1 'polypeptide(L)'
;MNAYPEDITKYFPVQQVTWSSNHKNSVRGIHISPYAKLLTCVRGSVYDVVVDMRPDSPSYLQWAAVHLTSTNGLQILIPSDCGHGYLALEEDAAVIYCQGGFFDKSIPQHSASVFDPILSIAWPIKNPEENVLISSKDKMVEYLNLPDKRIIPHRKRILIIGSTGQVGSTFFHTIKKNYPEFIVIGTTHNLKKPQRLSFDLESDAMDPLKMKLLLDACSPHVIIIAAAFTNVNLCESQTEKTNKINCEAVVQIAKLGKERNIKIIVFSTDLVFNSPNPENFPNCINTIEKDIGLREDSPTNPPNYYGLSKLKSEKALLCEVPTSLIIRTSRIFGPEEVKKNFANQVVQNLLTGKEMTLLSDELSCPTYNKDLCEAVMLLIKKDCSGIYHIVGPEVMSKYQWGLKIAEYFKLDSKWLISKSSDELKLLALRGKFTALSTHKFR
;
A
#
# COMPACT_ATOMS: atom_id res chain seq x y z
N MET A 1 28.47 -3.55 9.30
CA MET A 1 27.83 -4.82 8.90
C MET A 1 26.48 -4.87 9.59
N ASN A 2 25.37 -4.86 8.85
CA ASN A 2 24.08 -5.11 9.46
C ASN A 2 24.09 -6.57 9.91
N ALA A 3 24.03 -6.80 11.23
CA ALA A 3 23.87 -8.14 11.77
C ALA A 3 22.55 -8.71 11.22
N TYR A 4 22.57 -9.96 10.75
CA TYR A 4 21.33 -10.66 10.43
C TYR A 4 20.43 -10.66 11.68
N PRO A 5 19.09 -10.64 11.51
CA PRO A 5 18.16 -10.83 12.61
C PRO A 5 18.57 -12.04 13.48
N GLU A 6 18.40 -11.93 14.81
CA GLU A 6 18.80 -12.97 15.78
C GLU A 6 18.25 -14.37 15.41
N ASP A 7 17.09 -14.42 14.73
CA ASP A 7 16.47 -15.66 14.27
C ASP A 7 17.29 -16.38 13.18
N ILE A 8 17.99 -15.63 12.30
CA ILE A 8 18.87 -16.21 11.27
C ILE A 8 20.18 -16.70 11.89
N THR A 9 20.77 -15.91 12.79
CA THR A 9 22.05 -16.23 13.43
C THR A 9 21.94 -17.34 14.46
N LYS A 10 20.77 -17.53 15.11
CA LYS A 10 20.58 -18.57 16.13
C LYS A 10 20.12 -19.92 15.56
N TYR A 11 19.54 -19.98 14.36
CA TYR A 11 18.84 -21.19 13.87
C TYR A 11 19.07 -21.59 12.41
N PHE A 12 20.04 -21.00 11.69
CA PHE A 12 20.37 -21.42 10.32
C PHE A 12 21.71 -22.18 10.25
N PRO A 13 21.77 -23.47 10.65
CA PRO A 13 23.00 -24.25 10.50
C PRO A 13 23.25 -24.51 9.00
N VAL A 14 24.26 -23.87 8.43
CA VAL A 14 24.66 -24.12 7.05
C VAL A 14 25.19 -25.56 6.98
N GLN A 15 24.46 -26.43 6.29
CA GLN A 15 24.83 -27.83 6.07
C GLN A 15 25.58 -28.00 4.76
N GLN A 16 25.22 -27.23 3.73
CA GLN A 16 25.85 -27.28 2.42
C GLN A 16 26.07 -25.87 1.86
N VAL A 17 27.25 -25.66 1.28
CA VAL A 17 27.53 -24.49 0.43
C VAL A 17 27.60 -24.96 -1.02
N THR A 18 26.97 -24.22 -1.93
CA THR A 18 27.01 -24.54 -3.36
C THR A 18 27.36 -23.30 -4.15
N TRP A 19 28.26 -23.46 -5.11
CA TRP A 19 28.61 -22.45 -6.10
C TRP A 19 27.98 -22.80 -7.44
N SER A 20 27.38 -21.82 -8.11
CA SER A 20 26.88 -22.00 -9.48
C SER A 20 27.26 -20.81 -10.33
N SER A 21 27.99 -21.05 -11.42
CA SER A 21 28.19 -20.10 -12.52
C SER A 21 27.17 -20.37 -13.63
N ASN A 22 26.75 -19.31 -14.34
CA ASN A 22 25.70 -19.40 -15.35
C ASN A 22 26.00 -18.43 -16.50
N HIS A 23 25.63 -18.82 -17.72
CA HIS A 23 25.61 -17.94 -18.88
C HIS A 23 24.50 -16.89 -18.74
N LYS A 24 24.64 -15.75 -19.41
CA LYS A 24 23.56 -14.75 -19.48
C LYS A 24 22.27 -15.41 -20.00
N ASN A 25 21.13 -14.97 -19.48
CA ASN A 25 19.80 -15.48 -19.80
C ASN A 25 19.52 -16.91 -19.32
N SER A 26 20.38 -17.47 -18.47
CA SER A 26 20.09 -18.73 -17.78
C SER A 26 19.03 -18.54 -16.70
N VAL A 27 17.91 -19.24 -16.81
CA VAL A 27 16.89 -19.33 -15.77
C VAL A 27 17.00 -20.69 -15.09
N ARG A 28 17.06 -20.67 -13.76
CA ARG A 28 17.02 -21.87 -12.94
C ARG A 28 15.61 -22.10 -12.41
N GLY A 29 15.17 -23.36 -12.46
CA GLY A 29 13.81 -23.78 -12.06
C GLY A 29 13.40 -23.27 -10.67
N ILE A 30 12.08 -23.11 -10.43
CA ILE A 30 11.55 -22.81 -9.10
C ILE A 30 11.60 -24.07 -8.26
N HIS A 31 12.68 -24.26 -7.50
CA HIS A 31 12.92 -25.44 -6.67
C HIS A 31 12.45 -25.21 -5.24
N ILE A 32 11.58 -26.09 -4.76
CA ILE A 32 11.04 -26.05 -3.39
C ILE A 32 11.88 -26.97 -2.53
N SER A 33 12.34 -26.48 -1.40
CA SER A 33 13.17 -27.25 -0.48
C SER A 33 12.59 -27.20 0.92
N PRO A 34 12.62 -28.30 1.69
CA PRO A 34 12.08 -28.35 3.06
C PRO A 34 12.97 -27.59 4.07
N TYR A 35 14.05 -26.98 3.59
CA TYR A 35 15.01 -26.21 4.37
C TYR A 35 15.21 -24.84 3.73
N ALA A 36 15.55 -23.86 4.56
CA ALA A 36 15.84 -22.51 4.09
C ALA A 36 17.19 -22.44 3.32
N LYS A 37 17.33 -21.43 2.47
CA LYS A 37 18.55 -21.12 1.72
C LYS A 37 18.87 -19.64 1.87
N LEU A 38 20.14 -19.29 2.03
CA LEU A 38 20.61 -17.92 1.96
C LEU A 38 21.44 -17.78 0.67
N LEU A 39 21.03 -16.87 -0.21
CA LEU A 39 21.67 -16.69 -1.52
C LEU A 39 22.28 -15.30 -1.65
N THR A 40 23.46 -15.24 -2.26
CA THR A 40 24.08 -13.99 -2.70
C THR A 40 24.74 -14.16 -4.07
N CYS A 41 24.81 -13.05 -4.81
CA CYS A 41 25.53 -12.98 -6.07
C CYS A 41 26.97 -12.50 -5.82
N VAL A 42 27.95 -13.31 -6.18
CA VAL A 42 29.37 -13.03 -5.96
C VAL A 42 30.10 -12.60 -7.23
N ARG A 43 29.50 -12.82 -8.40
CA ARG A 43 30.00 -12.34 -9.70
C ARG A 43 28.84 -12.02 -10.62
N GLY A 44 28.92 -10.90 -11.32
CA GLY A 44 27.89 -10.43 -12.25
C GLY A 44 26.61 -10.00 -11.52
N SER A 45 25.47 -10.26 -12.16
CA SER A 45 24.14 -9.94 -11.62
C SER A 45 23.09 -11.01 -11.91
N VAL A 46 22.17 -11.18 -10.97
CA VAL A 46 21.01 -12.08 -11.07
C VAL A 46 19.73 -11.40 -10.58
N TYR A 47 18.60 -11.80 -11.16
CA TYR A 47 17.26 -11.51 -10.65
C TYR A 47 16.75 -12.75 -9.90
N ASP A 48 16.81 -12.71 -8.57
CA ASP A 48 16.47 -13.82 -7.69
C ASP A 48 15.01 -13.78 -7.28
N VAL A 49 14.30 -14.91 -7.33
CA VAL A 49 12.85 -15.01 -7.09
C VAL A 49 12.55 -16.05 -6.04
N VAL A 50 11.70 -15.66 -5.08
CA VAL A 50 11.14 -16.54 -4.05
C VAL A 50 9.63 -16.59 -4.20
N VAL A 51 9.08 -17.80 -4.27
CA VAL A 51 7.65 -18.09 -4.40
C VAL A 51 7.17 -18.76 -3.11
N ASP A 52 6.11 -18.26 -2.49
CA ASP A 52 5.54 -18.89 -1.31
C ASP A 52 4.71 -20.12 -1.71
N MET A 53 5.22 -21.32 -1.45
CA MET A 53 4.57 -22.58 -1.83
C MET A 53 3.90 -23.27 -0.64
N ARG A 54 3.76 -22.60 0.50
CA ARG A 54 3.13 -23.13 1.73
C ARG A 54 1.61 -22.94 1.66
N PRO A 55 0.79 -24.02 1.62
CA PRO A 55 -0.66 -23.90 1.42
C PRO A 55 -1.38 -23.09 2.49
N ASP A 56 -0.94 -23.21 3.75
CA ASP A 56 -1.52 -22.47 4.88
C ASP A 56 -0.98 -21.03 5.00
N SER A 57 0.00 -20.66 4.16
CA SER A 57 0.52 -19.30 4.14
C SER A 57 -0.48 -18.36 3.48
N PRO A 58 -0.82 -17.21 4.08
CA PRO A 58 -1.75 -16.32 3.41
C PRO A 58 -1.11 -15.49 2.29
N SER A 59 0.19 -15.68 2.00
CA SER A 59 0.88 -15.28 0.76
C SER A 59 1.08 -16.44 -0.22
N TYR A 60 0.42 -17.60 -0.04
CA TYR A 60 0.51 -18.74 -0.95
C TYR A 60 0.37 -18.31 -2.43
N LEU A 61 1.30 -18.80 -3.26
CA LEU A 61 1.47 -18.52 -4.69
C LEU A 61 1.84 -17.07 -5.04
N GLN A 62 2.11 -16.23 -4.04
CA GLN A 62 2.74 -14.94 -4.25
C GLN A 62 4.26 -15.12 -4.31
N TRP A 63 4.91 -14.27 -5.09
CA TRP A 63 6.36 -14.23 -5.20
C TRP A 63 6.91 -12.84 -4.91
N ALA A 64 8.16 -12.77 -4.49
CA ALA A 64 8.96 -11.55 -4.38
C ALA A 64 10.31 -11.78 -5.06
N ALA A 65 10.98 -10.70 -5.50
CA ALA A 65 12.22 -10.83 -6.24
C ALA A 65 13.26 -9.76 -5.90
N VAL A 66 14.54 -10.10 -5.86
CA VAL A 66 15.61 -9.15 -5.54
C VAL A 66 16.68 -9.19 -6.62
N HIS A 67 17.13 -8.01 -7.05
CA HIS A 67 18.28 -7.88 -7.93
C HIS A 67 19.56 -7.98 -7.11
N LEU A 68 20.32 -9.07 -7.28
CA LEU A 68 21.56 -9.33 -6.56
C LEU A 68 22.74 -9.10 -7.49
N THR A 69 23.74 -8.33 -7.05
CA THR A 69 24.97 -8.09 -7.81
C THR A 69 26.17 -8.29 -6.91
N SER A 70 27.32 -8.59 -7.52
CA SER A 70 28.60 -8.66 -6.79
C SER A 70 28.97 -7.36 -6.07
N THR A 71 28.37 -6.23 -6.47
CA THR A 71 28.66 -4.88 -5.96
C THR A 71 27.65 -4.37 -4.95
N ASN A 72 26.40 -4.84 -4.95
CA ASN A 72 25.37 -4.37 -4.02
C ASN A 72 25.41 -5.11 -2.68
N GLY A 73 26.09 -6.26 -2.62
CA GLY A 73 26.30 -7.04 -1.40
C GLY A 73 25.00 -7.57 -0.78
N LEU A 74 23.89 -7.56 -1.53
CA LEU A 74 22.61 -8.01 -1.05
C LEU A 74 22.58 -9.53 -0.95
N GLN A 75 21.74 -10.00 -0.05
CA GLN A 75 21.45 -11.41 0.12
C GLN A 75 19.96 -11.61 0.37
N ILE A 76 19.47 -12.78 0.01
CA ILE A 76 18.07 -13.15 0.20
C ILE A 76 17.99 -14.47 0.97
N LEU A 77 17.18 -14.46 2.03
CA LEU A 77 16.79 -15.68 2.74
C LEU A 77 15.51 -16.21 2.10
N ILE A 78 15.62 -17.42 1.56
CA ILE A 78 14.52 -18.25 1.09
C ILE A 78 14.06 -19.12 2.26
N PRO A 79 12.86 -18.96 2.81
CA PRO A 79 12.33 -19.84 3.85
C PRO A 79 12.13 -21.27 3.36
N SER A 80 12.08 -22.24 4.30
CA SER A 80 11.63 -23.60 4.00
C SER A 80 10.26 -23.59 3.32
N ASP A 81 10.05 -24.54 2.41
CA ASP A 81 8.82 -24.76 1.66
C ASP A 81 8.40 -23.58 0.77
N CYS A 82 9.30 -22.63 0.54
CA CYS A 82 9.20 -21.68 -0.55
C CYS A 82 9.94 -22.23 -1.79
N GLY A 83 9.40 -21.93 -2.97
CA GLY A 83 10.08 -22.13 -4.25
C GLY A 83 11.14 -21.06 -4.49
N HIS A 84 12.27 -21.44 -5.07
CA HIS A 84 13.36 -20.52 -5.38
C HIS A 84 13.88 -20.74 -6.79
N GLY A 85 14.06 -19.67 -7.54
CA GLY A 85 14.75 -19.67 -8.83
C GLY A 85 15.32 -18.30 -9.14
N TYR A 86 16.12 -18.18 -10.19
CA TYR A 86 16.74 -16.91 -10.58
C TYR A 86 17.06 -16.87 -12.07
N LEU A 87 17.19 -15.65 -12.58
CA LEU A 87 17.65 -15.35 -13.94
C LEU A 87 19.05 -14.71 -13.87
N ALA A 88 20.02 -15.28 -14.58
CA ALA A 88 21.32 -14.66 -14.82
C ALA A 88 21.19 -13.51 -15.83
N LEU A 89 21.59 -12.31 -15.42
CA LEU A 89 21.46 -11.09 -16.24
C LEU A 89 22.77 -10.72 -16.95
N GLU A 90 23.88 -11.29 -16.49
CA GLU A 90 25.22 -11.11 -17.03
C GLU A 90 25.86 -12.46 -17.34
N GLU A 91 26.87 -12.41 -18.21
CA GLU A 91 27.68 -13.56 -18.54
C GLU A 91 28.56 -13.97 -17.35
N ASP A 92 28.71 -15.27 -17.15
CA ASP A 92 29.47 -15.84 -16.03
C ASP A 92 28.97 -15.38 -14.64
N ALA A 93 27.68 -15.06 -14.53
CA ALA A 93 27.05 -14.70 -13.26
C ALA A 93 27.12 -15.87 -12.29
N ALA A 94 27.69 -15.63 -11.10
CA ALA A 94 27.92 -16.64 -10.09
C ALA A 94 27.20 -16.31 -8.78
N VAL A 95 26.53 -17.32 -8.25
CA VAL A 95 25.79 -17.27 -6.99
C VAL A 95 26.33 -18.29 -6.02
N ILE A 96 26.29 -17.94 -4.73
CA ILE A 96 26.56 -18.85 -3.61
C ILE A 96 25.27 -19.11 -2.87
N TYR A 97 25.00 -20.38 -2.59
CA TYR A 97 23.94 -20.85 -1.72
C TYR A 97 24.56 -21.33 -0.42
N CYS A 98 24.12 -20.78 0.71
CA CYS A 98 24.26 -21.41 2.01
C CYS A 98 22.92 -22.08 2.33
N GLN A 99 22.91 -23.41 2.47
CA GLN A 99 21.69 -24.20 2.59
C GLN A 99 21.58 -24.82 3.98
N GLY A 100 20.39 -24.79 4.56
CA GLY A 100 20.08 -25.44 5.83
C GLY A 100 19.91 -26.96 5.73
N GLY A 101 20.13 -27.55 4.55
CA GLY A 101 20.09 -28.98 4.28
C GLY A 101 20.95 -29.35 3.08
N PHE A 102 20.92 -30.62 2.66
CA PHE A 102 21.73 -31.13 1.56
C PHE A 102 20.92 -31.33 0.28
N PHE A 103 21.54 -31.03 -0.86
CA PHE A 103 20.97 -31.39 -2.14
C PHE A 103 21.14 -32.89 -2.39
N ASP A 104 20.02 -33.60 -2.46
CA ASP A 104 19.97 -35.00 -2.83
C ASP A 104 19.15 -35.18 -4.12
N LYS A 105 19.76 -35.80 -5.14
CA LYS A 105 19.11 -36.07 -6.42
C LYS A 105 18.03 -37.16 -6.33
N SER A 106 18.08 -37.99 -5.28
CA SER A 106 17.13 -39.09 -5.04
C SER A 106 15.84 -38.63 -4.39
N ILE A 107 15.84 -37.45 -3.76
CA ILE A 107 14.64 -36.86 -3.15
C ILE A 107 13.84 -36.15 -4.25
N PRO A 108 12.55 -36.47 -4.44
CA PRO A 108 11.69 -35.72 -5.34
C PRO A 108 11.64 -34.25 -4.92
N GLN A 109 12.29 -33.38 -5.70
CA GLN A 109 12.17 -31.94 -5.49
C GLN A 109 10.86 -31.47 -6.07
N HIS A 110 9.93 -31.06 -5.21
CA HIS A 110 8.79 -30.28 -5.68
C HIS A 110 9.34 -29.05 -6.40
N SER A 111 8.87 -28.85 -7.63
CA SER A 111 9.31 -27.75 -8.47
C SER A 111 8.09 -27.18 -9.16
N ALA A 112 8.12 -25.88 -9.40
CA ALA A 112 7.14 -25.21 -10.26
C ALA A 112 7.83 -24.73 -11.54
N SER A 113 7.07 -24.67 -12.63
CA SER A 113 7.58 -24.09 -13.86
C SER A 113 7.92 -22.61 -13.63
N VAL A 114 9.06 -22.17 -14.17
CA VAL A 114 9.46 -20.74 -14.13
C VAL A 114 8.56 -19.88 -15.02
N PHE A 115 7.88 -20.50 -15.98
CA PHE A 115 6.90 -19.86 -16.86
C PHE A 115 5.48 -20.21 -16.47
N ASP A 116 5.27 -20.68 -15.24
CA ASP A 116 3.95 -21.03 -14.77
C ASP A 116 3.03 -19.79 -14.80
N PRO A 117 1.95 -19.82 -15.59
CA PRO A 117 1.03 -18.70 -15.68
C PRO A 117 0.45 -18.34 -14.30
N ILE A 118 0.15 -19.32 -13.44
CA ILE A 118 -0.42 -19.11 -12.09
C ILE A 118 0.49 -18.25 -11.21
N LEU A 119 1.81 -18.44 -11.31
CA LEU A 119 2.77 -17.66 -10.56
C LEU A 119 2.98 -16.27 -11.18
N SER A 120 2.86 -16.14 -12.51
CA SER A 120 2.99 -14.88 -13.25
C SER A 120 4.30 -14.12 -12.89
N ILE A 121 5.42 -14.83 -12.79
CA ILE A 121 6.69 -14.23 -12.38
C ILE A 121 7.13 -13.23 -13.46
N ALA A 122 7.37 -11.98 -13.05
CA ALA A 122 7.79 -10.91 -13.96
C ALA A 122 9.32 -10.95 -14.17
N TRP A 123 9.80 -11.95 -14.91
CA TRP A 123 11.21 -12.05 -15.26
C TRP A 123 11.63 -10.85 -16.14
N PRO A 124 12.73 -10.15 -15.82
CA PRO A 124 13.19 -8.97 -16.57
C PRO A 124 13.89 -9.36 -17.89
N ILE A 125 13.20 -10.11 -18.74
CA ILE A 125 13.66 -10.53 -20.08
C ILE A 125 13.24 -9.45 -21.07
N LYS A 126 14.22 -8.76 -21.67
CA LYS A 126 13.95 -7.57 -22.49
C LYS A 126 13.40 -7.89 -23.88
N ASN A 127 13.74 -9.05 -24.45
CA ASN A 127 13.32 -9.46 -25.79
C ASN A 127 12.84 -10.92 -25.81
N PRO A 128 11.68 -11.23 -26.39
CA PRO A 128 11.23 -12.61 -26.62
C PRO A 128 12.19 -13.43 -27.50
N GLU A 129 12.98 -12.76 -28.33
CA GLU A 129 14.01 -13.37 -29.21
C GLU A 129 15.31 -13.73 -28.47
N GLU A 130 15.52 -13.20 -27.25
CA GLU A 130 16.63 -13.67 -26.41
C GLU A 130 16.26 -15.05 -25.86
N ASN A 131 16.88 -16.09 -26.42
CA ASN A 131 16.68 -17.46 -25.98
C ASN A 131 17.00 -17.60 -24.49
N VAL A 132 15.96 -17.78 -23.67
CA VAL A 132 16.12 -18.15 -22.27
C VAL A 132 16.77 -19.53 -22.21
N LEU A 133 17.92 -19.61 -21.54
CA LEU A 133 18.62 -20.87 -21.34
C LEU A 133 18.02 -21.55 -20.12
N ILE A 134 17.33 -22.67 -20.35
CA ILE A 134 16.73 -23.49 -19.29
C ILE A 134 17.19 -24.93 -19.43
N SER A 135 17.46 -25.59 -18.31
CA SER A 135 17.87 -27.00 -18.32
C SER A 135 16.74 -27.90 -18.83
N SER A 136 17.07 -29.03 -19.46
CA SER A 136 16.05 -30.00 -19.89
C SER A 136 15.19 -30.48 -18.73
N LYS A 137 15.77 -30.60 -17.52
CA LYS A 137 15.03 -30.95 -16.29
C LYS A 137 13.97 -29.89 -15.97
N ASP A 138 14.36 -28.62 -15.92
CA ASP A 138 13.47 -27.53 -15.51
C ASP A 138 12.41 -27.21 -16.59
N LYS A 139 12.74 -27.47 -17.87
CA LYS A 139 11.80 -27.30 -19.00
C LYS A 139 10.65 -28.30 -18.98
N MET A 140 10.84 -29.46 -18.37
CA MET A 140 9.84 -30.54 -18.29
C MET A 140 8.96 -30.44 -17.03
N VAL A 141 9.17 -29.44 -16.17
CA VAL A 141 8.33 -29.22 -15.00
C VAL A 141 6.94 -28.77 -15.46
N GLU A 142 5.92 -29.53 -15.08
CA GLU A 142 4.53 -29.23 -15.43
C GLU A 142 4.05 -27.93 -14.75
N TYR A 143 3.04 -27.31 -15.35
CA TYR A 143 2.36 -26.18 -14.72
C TYR A 143 1.55 -26.68 -13.53
N LEU A 144 1.46 -25.84 -12.50
CA LEU A 144 0.70 -26.07 -11.29
C LEU A 144 -0.76 -26.37 -11.65
N ASN A 145 -1.18 -27.60 -11.38
CA ASN A 145 -2.57 -27.99 -11.51
C ASN A 145 -3.29 -27.71 -10.19
N LEU A 146 -3.79 -26.48 -10.05
CA LEU A 146 -4.51 -26.09 -8.85
C LEU A 146 -6.00 -26.40 -9.01
N PRO A 147 -6.64 -27.08 -8.04
CA PRO A 147 -8.05 -27.46 -8.12
C PRO A 147 -9.01 -26.25 -8.11
N ASP A 148 -8.49 -25.04 -7.96
CA ASP A 148 -9.23 -23.82 -7.65
C ASP A 148 -9.20 -22.82 -8.80
N LYS A 149 -10.36 -22.62 -9.45
CA LYS A 149 -10.57 -21.74 -10.63
C LYS A 149 -10.37 -20.23 -10.36
N ARG A 150 -9.91 -19.85 -9.17
CA ARG A 150 -9.74 -18.45 -8.72
C ARG A 150 -8.42 -17.81 -9.12
N ILE A 151 -7.56 -18.51 -9.87
CA ILE A 151 -6.18 -18.05 -10.13
C ILE A 151 -6.01 -17.61 -11.58
N ILE A 152 -5.78 -16.30 -11.73
CA ILE A 152 -5.69 -15.62 -13.02
C ILE A 152 -4.20 -15.43 -13.34
N PRO A 153 -3.72 -15.88 -14.51
CA PRO A 153 -2.30 -16.03 -14.79
C PRO A 153 -1.47 -14.77 -15.10
N HIS A 154 -2.04 -13.59 -14.94
CA HIS A 154 -1.32 -12.32 -15.06
C HIS A 154 -1.88 -11.32 -14.04
N ARG A 155 -1.67 -11.63 -12.75
CA ARG A 155 -2.19 -10.74 -11.70
C ARG A 155 -1.39 -9.45 -11.65
N LYS A 156 -2.07 -8.31 -11.81
CA LYS A 156 -1.47 -7.01 -11.52
C LYS A 156 -1.15 -6.92 -10.02
N ARG A 157 -0.08 -6.22 -9.68
CA ARG A 157 0.43 -6.15 -8.31
C ARG A 157 0.14 -4.77 -7.72
N ILE A 158 -0.52 -4.71 -6.57
CA ILE A 158 -0.84 -3.47 -5.85
C ILE A 158 -0.02 -3.42 -4.56
N LEU A 159 0.85 -2.44 -4.44
CA LEU A 159 1.58 -2.13 -3.21
C LEU A 159 0.84 -1.04 -2.43
N ILE A 160 0.44 -1.32 -1.19
CA ILE A 160 -0.25 -0.39 -0.30
C ILE A 160 0.71 0.07 0.79
N ILE A 161 1.15 1.33 0.69
CA ILE A 161 1.98 1.97 1.72
C ILE A 161 1.07 2.48 2.84
N GLY A 162 1.27 2.00 4.06
CA GLY A 162 0.37 2.30 5.20
C GLY A 162 -0.79 1.32 5.38
N SER A 163 -0.57 0.03 5.06
CA SER A 163 -1.61 -1.02 5.05
C SER A 163 -2.18 -1.42 6.42
N THR A 164 -1.74 -0.77 7.50
CA THR A 164 -2.27 -0.95 8.86
C THR A 164 -3.09 0.25 9.35
N GLY A 165 -3.06 1.38 8.63
CA GLY A 165 -3.93 2.52 8.91
C GLY A 165 -5.38 2.26 8.52
N GLN A 166 -6.28 3.17 8.84
CA GLN A 166 -7.72 3.05 8.56
C GLN A 166 -8.02 2.70 7.09
N VAL A 167 -7.52 3.55 6.18
CA VAL A 167 -7.72 3.39 4.74
C VAL A 167 -6.95 2.19 4.22
N GLY A 168 -5.64 2.14 4.50
CA GLY A 168 -4.76 1.10 3.97
C GLY A 168 -5.15 -0.30 4.41
N SER A 169 -5.61 -0.49 5.65
CA SER A 169 -6.07 -1.80 6.13
C SER A 169 -7.38 -2.21 5.46
N THR A 170 -8.32 -1.28 5.28
CA THR A 170 -9.55 -1.55 4.53
C THR A 170 -9.24 -1.96 3.11
N PHE A 171 -8.40 -1.20 2.41
CA PHE A 171 -8.00 -1.47 1.03
C PHE A 171 -7.28 -2.82 0.92
N PHE A 172 -6.34 -3.11 1.82
CA PHE A 172 -5.60 -4.37 1.83
C PHE A 172 -6.54 -5.58 1.89
N HIS A 173 -7.52 -5.58 2.80
CA HIS A 173 -8.44 -6.71 2.95
C HIS A 173 -9.51 -6.74 1.85
N THR A 174 -10.10 -5.60 1.49
CA THR A 174 -11.15 -5.52 0.47
C THR A 174 -10.63 -5.92 -0.90
N ILE A 175 -9.46 -5.42 -1.31
CA ILE A 175 -8.88 -5.78 -2.62
C ILE A 175 -8.52 -7.26 -2.63
N LYS A 176 -7.84 -7.76 -1.60
CA LYS A 176 -7.44 -9.18 -1.51
C LYS A 176 -8.65 -10.14 -1.56
N LYS A 177 -9.80 -9.71 -1.02
CA LYS A 177 -11.03 -10.50 -0.99
C LYS A 177 -11.83 -10.40 -2.29
N ASN A 178 -12.05 -9.19 -2.79
CA ASN A 178 -13.03 -8.91 -3.86
C ASN A 178 -12.39 -8.88 -5.25
N TYR A 179 -11.05 -8.74 -5.33
CA TYR A 179 -10.33 -8.55 -6.58
C TYR A 179 -9.20 -9.58 -6.73
N PRO A 180 -9.54 -10.87 -6.94
CA PRO A 180 -8.56 -11.96 -7.04
C PRO A 180 -7.65 -11.86 -8.27
N GLU A 181 -7.92 -10.94 -9.20
CA GLU A 181 -7.03 -10.60 -10.30
C GLU A 181 -5.82 -9.76 -9.87
N PHE A 182 -5.76 -9.29 -8.61
CA PHE A 182 -4.62 -8.56 -8.08
C PHE A 182 -3.86 -9.34 -6.99
N ILE A 183 -2.54 -9.21 -7.00
CA ILE A 183 -1.69 -9.54 -5.84
C ILE A 183 -1.58 -8.27 -5.00
N VAL A 184 -1.96 -8.36 -3.72
CA VAL A 184 -1.96 -7.21 -2.81
C VAL A 184 -0.85 -7.35 -1.78
N ILE A 185 0.05 -6.37 -1.77
CA ILE A 185 1.22 -6.29 -0.90
C ILE A 185 1.03 -5.09 0.01
N GLY A 186 1.18 -5.26 1.32
CA GLY A 186 1.02 -4.18 2.29
C GLY A 186 2.33 -3.82 2.95
N THR A 187 2.54 -2.56 3.28
CA THR A 187 3.63 -2.15 4.18
C THR A 187 3.11 -1.70 5.55
N THR A 188 3.99 -1.75 6.56
CA THR A 188 3.71 -1.28 7.92
C THR A 188 4.94 -0.63 8.54
N HIS A 189 4.72 0.32 9.44
CA HIS A 189 5.78 0.91 10.26
C HIS A 189 6.34 -0.06 11.32
N ASN A 190 5.59 -1.11 11.70
CA ASN A 190 5.97 -2.04 12.77
C ASN A 190 5.82 -3.50 12.33
N LEU A 191 6.91 -4.27 12.41
CA LEU A 191 7.10 -5.68 11.95
C LEU A 191 6.17 -6.76 12.56
N LYS A 192 5.10 -6.41 13.27
CA LYS A 192 4.28 -7.36 14.03
C LYS A 192 3.14 -8.01 13.25
N LYS A 193 3.01 -7.77 11.93
CA LYS A 193 1.92 -8.33 11.12
C LYS A 193 2.47 -9.21 10.00
N PRO A 194 2.11 -10.51 9.96
CA PRO A 194 2.53 -11.40 8.88
C PRO A 194 2.07 -10.87 7.52
N GLN A 195 2.88 -11.10 6.47
CA GLN A 195 2.68 -10.67 5.07
C GLN A 195 2.69 -9.15 4.81
N ARG A 196 3.21 -8.35 5.73
CA ARG A 196 3.48 -6.93 5.47
C ARG A 196 4.96 -6.65 5.54
N LEU A 197 5.44 -5.83 4.61
CA LEU A 197 6.83 -5.40 4.57
C LEU A 197 7.03 -4.21 5.53
N SER A 198 8.18 -4.14 6.20
CA SER A 198 8.54 -2.95 6.96
C SER A 198 8.83 -1.81 5.99
N PHE A 199 8.15 -0.69 6.15
CA PHE A 199 8.43 0.51 5.38
C PHE A 199 7.91 1.75 6.09
N ASP A 200 8.81 2.64 6.44
CA ASP A 200 8.56 3.90 7.12
C ASP A 200 8.64 5.08 6.14
N LEU A 201 7.53 5.84 5.99
CA LEU A 201 7.50 6.98 5.09
C LEU A 201 8.47 8.11 5.47
N GLU A 202 8.83 8.25 6.75
CA GLU A 202 9.67 9.37 7.20
C GLU A 202 11.15 9.12 6.94
N SER A 203 11.60 7.89 7.09
CA SER A 203 13.00 7.48 6.96
C SER A 203 13.26 6.67 5.69
N ASP A 204 12.47 5.62 5.41
CA ASP A 204 12.74 4.70 4.30
C ASP A 204 12.39 5.31 2.93
N ALA A 205 11.38 6.18 2.85
CA ALA A 205 11.06 6.85 1.59
C ALA A 205 12.13 7.83 1.12
N MET A 206 12.97 8.30 2.03
CA MET A 206 14.08 9.21 1.74
C MET A 206 15.39 8.47 1.43
N ASP A 207 15.41 7.15 1.58
CA ASP A 207 16.55 6.31 1.25
C ASP A 207 16.32 5.67 -0.14
N PRO A 208 17.02 6.13 -1.20
CA PRO A 208 16.83 5.62 -2.55
C PRO A 208 17.09 4.11 -2.67
N LEU A 209 18.00 3.58 -1.85
CA LEU A 209 18.32 2.15 -1.86
C LEU A 209 17.15 1.36 -1.27
N LYS A 210 16.62 1.75 -0.09
CA LYS A 210 15.44 1.08 0.49
C LYS A 210 14.22 1.15 -0.40
N MET A 211 13.99 2.29 -1.05
CA MET A 211 12.90 2.43 -2.01
C MET A 211 13.08 1.48 -3.20
N LYS A 212 14.28 1.45 -3.79
CA LYS A 212 14.60 0.55 -4.89
C LYS A 212 14.40 -0.91 -4.48
N LEU A 213 14.89 -1.31 -3.31
CA LEU A 213 14.69 -2.65 -2.77
C LEU A 213 13.21 -2.99 -2.62
N LEU A 214 12.40 -2.09 -2.07
CA LEU A 214 10.96 -2.30 -1.93
C LEU A 214 10.28 -2.48 -3.30
N LEU A 215 10.58 -1.60 -4.25
CA LEU A 215 9.97 -1.64 -5.58
C LEU A 215 10.41 -2.87 -6.38
N ASP A 216 11.68 -3.25 -6.30
CA ASP A 216 12.21 -4.43 -6.98
C ASP A 216 11.59 -5.71 -6.36
N ALA A 217 11.55 -5.80 -5.02
CA ALA A 217 10.89 -6.87 -4.25
C ALA A 217 9.42 -7.04 -4.59
N CYS A 218 8.69 -5.92 -4.67
CA CYS A 218 7.25 -5.95 -4.87
C CYS A 218 6.87 -6.04 -6.33
N SER A 219 7.71 -5.54 -7.25
CA SER A 219 7.40 -5.33 -8.68
C SER A 219 5.96 -4.85 -8.92
N PRO A 220 5.52 -3.75 -8.27
CA PRO A 220 4.12 -3.34 -8.30
C PRO A 220 3.75 -2.72 -9.65
N HIS A 221 2.51 -2.91 -10.08
CA HIS A 221 1.90 -2.18 -11.19
C HIS A 221 1.20 -0.91 -10.71
N VAL A 222 0.79 -0.92 -9.45
CA VAL A 222 0.03 0.15 -8.80
C VAL A 222 0.59 0.36 -7.38
N ILE A 223 0.83 1.61 -6.98
CA ILE A 223 1.14 1.98 -5.60
C ILE A 223 0.00 2.84 -5.05
N ILE A 224 -0.55 2.44 -3.91
CA ILE A 224 -1.54 3.20 -3.15
C ILE A 224 -0.85 3.73 -1.87
N ILE A 225 -0.65 5.04 -1.79
CA ILE A 225 -0.07 5.71 -0.63
C ILE A 225 -1.19 6.13 0.32
N ALA A 226 -1.50 5.26 1.28
CA ALA A 226 -2.54 5.46 2.28
C ALA A 226 -2.00 6.00 3.62
N ALA A 227 -0.68 5.94 3.84
CA ALA A 227 -0.05 6.55 5.01
C ALA A 227 0.15 8.06 4.83
N ALA A 228 -0.06 8.78 5.93
CA ALA A 228 0.15 10.21 6.07
C ALA A 228 0.30 10.55 7.55
N PHE A 229 0.92 11.69 7.85
CA PHE A 229 0.87 12.30 9.16
C PHE A 229 -0.43 13.10 9.28
N THR A 230 -1.43 12.52 9.95
CA THR A 230 -2.83 12.98 9.92
C THR A 230 -3.30 13.76 11.15
N ASN A 231 -2.46 13.85 12.20
CA ASN A 231 -2.84 14.63 13.38
C ASN A 231 -2.68 16.13 13.08
N VAL A 232 -3.79 16.77 12.73
CA VAL A 232 -3.84 18.18 12.28
C VAL A 232 -3.21 19.14 13.30
N ASN A 233 -3.38 18.92 14.60
CA ASN A 233 -2.76 19.77 15.62
C ASN A 233 -1.24 19.56 15.70
N LEU A 234 -0.77 18.31 15.63
CA LEU A 234 0.67 18.05 15.59
C LEU A 234 1.30 18.60 14.31
N CYS A 235 0.57 18.59 13.19
CA CYS A 235 1.04 19.15 11.94
C CYS A 235 1.39 20.64 12.01
N GLU A 236 0.65 21.43 12.81
CA GLU A 236 1.00 22.84 13.04
C GLU A 236 2.30 22.99 13.81
N SER A 237 2.51 22.17 14.85
CA SER A 237 3.71 22.24 15.67
C SER A 237 4.94 21.57 15.05
N GLN A 238 4.75 20.62 14.13
CA GLN A 238 5.80 19.77 13.55
C GLN A 238 5.78 19.90 12.02
N THR A 239 5.96 21.11 11.53
CA THR A 239 5.83 21.47 10.10
C THR A 239 6.85 20.73 9.21
N GLU A 240 8.10 20.59 9.67
CA GLU A 240 9.16 19.88 8.95
C GLU A 240 8.80 18.40 8.76
N LYS A 241 8.50 17.69 9.85
CA LYS A 241 8.03 16.30 9.82
C LYS A 241 6.80 16.13 8.93
N THR A 242 5.87 17.09 9.00
CA THR A 242 4.65 17.09 8.19
C THR A 242 4.97 17.19 6.70
N ASN A 243 5.82 18.13 6.27
CA ASN A 243 6.23 18.22 4.86
C ASN A 243 6.98 16.97 4.41
N LYS A 244 7.89 16.47 5.26
CA LYS A 244 8.70 15.29 4.96
C LYS A 244 7.81 14.08 4.64
N ILE A 245 6.82 13.79 5.49
CA ILE A 245 5.93 12.64 5.33
C ILE A 245 4.84 12.90 4.28
N ASN A 246 4.14 14.04 4.37
CA ASN A 246 2.93 14.27 3.57
C ASN A 246 3.21 14.75 2.15
N CYS A 247 4.41 15.26 1.87
CA CYS A 247 4.78 15.82 0.58
C CYS A 247 6.04 15.18 0.00
N GLU A 248 7.20 15.35 0.63
CA GLU A 248 8.48 14.94 0.06
C GLU A 248 8.55 13.42 -0.18
N ALA A 249 8.14 12.62 0.82
CA ALA A 249 8.16 11.16 0.72
C ALA A 249 7.24 10.66 -0.41
N VAL A 250 6.06 11.28 -0.54
CA VAL A 250 5.08 10.98 -1.58
C VAL A 250 5.66 11.25 -2.97
N VAL A 251 6.30 12.42 -3.16
CA VAL A 251 6.92 12.80 -4.42
C VAL A 251 8.09 11.88 -4.77
N GLN A 252 8.92 11.52 -3.79
CA GLN A 252 10.05 10.61 -3.99
C GLN A 252 9.61 9.20 -4.43
N ILE A 253 8.58 8.65 -3.78
CA ILE A 253 7.96 7.38 -4.21
C ILE A 253 7.44 7.50 -5.65
N ALA A 254 6.75 8.59 -5.97
CA ALA A 254 6.15 8.79 -7.27
C ALA A 254 7.19 8.90 -8.39
N LYS A 255 8.32 9.57 -8.16
CA LYS A 255 9.45 9.66 -9.11
C LYS A 255 9.99 8.29 -9.48
N LEU A 256 10.34 7.49 -8.48
CA LEU A 256 10.88 6.14 -8.67
C LEU A 256 9.84 5.17 -9.25
N GLY A 257 8.56 5.41 -8.97
CA GLY A 257 7.44 4.70 -9.57
C GLY A 257 7.28 5.01 -11.06
N LYS A 258 7.40 6.29 -11.45
CA LYS A 258 7.32 6.75 -12.85
C LYS A 258 8.38 6.10 -13.72
N GLU A 259 9.62 5.99 -13.23
CA GLU A 259 10.73 5.30 -13.92
C GLU A 259 10.42 3.83 -14.26
N ARG A 260 9.48 3.22 -13.53
CA ARG A 260 9.04 1.82 -13.68
C ARG A 260 7.64 1.68 -14.28
N ASN A 261 7.06 2.77 -14.81
CA ASN A 261 5.70 2.82 -15.35
C ASN A 261 4.62 2.36 -14.33
N ILE A 262 4.79 2.72 -13.06
CA ILE A 262 3.87 2.35 -11.98
C ILE A 262 2.78 3.42 -11.83
N LYS A 263 1.51 3.00 -11.75
CA LYS A 263 0.40 3.90 -11.44
C LYS A 263 0.44 4.32 -9.96
N ILE A 264 0.45 5.63 -9.70
CA ILE A 264 0.50 6.18 -8.35
C ILE A 264 -0.87 6.70 -7.92
N ILE A 265 -1.36 6.23 -6.77
CA ILE A 265 -2.59 6.70 -6.13
C ILE A 265 -2.25 7.28 -4.77
N VAL A 266 -2.73 8.50 -4.50
CA VAL A 266 -2.47 9.20 -3.24
C VAL A 266 -3.77 9.76 -2.68
N PHE A 267 -3.99 9.55 -1.38
CA PHE A 267 -5.09 10.20 -0.68
C PHE A 267 -4.71 11.62 -0.28
N SER A 268 -5.63 12.54 -0.55
CA SER A 268 -5.62 13.91 -0.07
C SER A 268 -6.85 14.16 0.80
N THR A 269 -7.17 15.42 1.07
CA THR A 269 -8.15 15.84 2.08
C THR A 269 -9.01 16.97 1.57
N ASP A 270 -10.22 17.06 2.09
CA ASP A 270 -11.08 18.24 2.03
C ASP A 270 -10.45 19.50 2.66
N LEU A 271 -9.51 19.35 3.59
CA LEU A 271 -8.79 20.46 4.23
C LEU A 271 -7.83 21.22 3.30
N VAL A 272 -7.77 20.88 2.00
CA VAL A 272 -7.18 21.79 0.99
C VAL A 272 -8.07 23.00 0.71
N PHE A 273 -9.32 22.95 1.16
CA PHE A 273 -10.30 24.01 1.05
C PHE A 273 -10.61 24.65 2.41
N ASN A 274 -11.03 25.92 2.35
CA ASN A 274 -11.65 26.63 3.44
C ASN A 274 -12.61 27.66 2.85
N SER A 275 -13.89 27.33 2.76
CA SER A 275 -14.90 28.31 2.38
C SER A 275 -15.38 29.05 3.64
N PRO A 276 -15.21 30.39 3.71
CA PRO A 276 -15.47 31.17 4.92
C PRO A 276 -16.95 31.42 5.20
N ASN A 277 -17.84 31.17 4.23
CA ASN A 277 -19.27 31.51 4.32
C ASN A 277 -20.17 30.25 4.34
N PRO A 278 -20.20 29.48 5.43
CA PRO A 278 -21.13 28.36 5.59
C PRO A 278 -22.60 28.82 5.57
N GLU A 279 -22.89 30.10 5.85
CA GLU A 279 -24.26 30.67 5.82
C GLU A 279 -24.94 30.56 4.46
N ASN A 280 -24.16 30.49 3.38
CA ASN A 280 -24.68 30.27 2.02
C ASN A 280 -25.01 28.80 1.72
N PHE A 281 -24.71 27.88 2.64
CA PHE A 281 -24.88 26.45 2.47
C PHE A 281 -25.82 25.90 3.55
N PRO A 282 -26.84 25.10 3.19
CA PRO A 282 -27.76 24.54 4.18
C PRO A 282 -27.05 23.66 5.23
N ASN A 283 -27.70 23.44 6.38
CA ASN A 283 -27.11 22.64 7.47
C ASN A 283 -26.95 21.14 7.16
N CYS A 284 -27.73 20.62 6.20
CA CYS A 284 -27.62 19.27 5.67
C CYS A 284 -27.94 19.31 4.18
N ILE A 285 -27.03 18.80 3.34
CA ILE A 285 -27.28 18.69 1.90
C ILE A 285 -26.90 17.31 1.40
N ASN A 286 -27.79 16.74 0.59
CA ASN A 286 -27.46 15.64 -0.29
C ASN A 286 -26.68 16.19 -1.49
N THR A 287 -25.37 15.93 -1.53
CA THR A 287 -24.48 16.38 -2.61
C THR A 287 -24.81 15.73 -3.95
N ILE A 288 -25.47 14.57 -3.96
CA ILE A 288 -25.88 13.91 -5.20
C ILE A 288 -27.00 14.71 -5.89
N GLU A 289 -28.01 15.12 -5.13
CA GLU A 289 -29.19 15.80 -5.68
C GLU A 289 -28.90 17.27 -6.06
N LYS A 290 -28.09 17.96 -5.25
CA LYS A 290 -27.92 19.42 -5.39
C LYS A 290 -26.53 19.87 -5.84
N ASP A 291 -25.53 18.97 -5.81
CA ASP A 291 -24.13 19.21 -6.21
C ASP A 291 -23.46 20.49 -5.67
N ILE A 292 -23.88 20.96 -4.50
CA ILE A 292 -23.41 22.22 -3.90
C ILE A 292 -22.00 22.15 -3.26
N GLY A 293 -21.32 21.00 -3.37
CA GLY A 293 -20.00 20.81 -2.77
C GLY A 293 -18.91 21.49 -3.61
N LEU A 294 -17.73 21.67 -3.02
CA LEU A 294 -16.56 22.20 -3.73
C LEU A 294 -16.11 21.19 -4.80
N ARG A 295 -15.86 21.68 -6.01
CA ARG A 295 -15.43 20.89 -7.17
C ARG A 295 -13.90 20.78 -7.21
N GLU A 296 -13.38 19.84 -7.97
CA GLU A 296 -11.94 19.56 -8.06
C GLU A 296 -11.13 20.78 -8.53
N ASP A 297 -11.73 21.61 -9.38
CA ASP A 297 -11.20 22.84 -9.97
C ASP A 297 -11.48 24.11 -9.14
N SER A 298 -12.19 23.97 -8.02
CA SER A 298 -12.43 25.09 -7.11
C SER A 298 -11.11 25.62 -6.53
N PRO A 299 -10.97 26.94 -6.29
CA PRO A 299 -9.78 27.50 -5.67
C PRO A 299 -9.51 26.89 -4.28
N THR A 300 -8.29 26.40 -4.08
CA THR A 300 -7.85 25.82 -2.80
C THR A 300 -7.35 26.92 -1.86
N ASN A 301 -7.71 26.84 -0.59
CA ASN A 301 -7.24 27.74 0.46
C ASN A 301 -7.16 26.98 1.79
N PRO A 302 -6.06 26.23 2.05
CA PRO A 302 -5.99 25.37 3.23
C PRO A 302 -6.02 26.17 4.53
N PRO A 303 -6.84 25.80 5.54
CA PRO A 303 -6.94 26.53 6.80
C PRO A 303 -5.80 26.20 7.78
N ASN A 304 -5.08 25.09 7.56
CA ASN A 304 -4.06 24.59 8.47
C ASN A 304 -2.89 23.95 7.72
N TYR A 305 -1.80 23.69 8.44
CA TYR A 305 -0.57 23.15 7.87
C TYR A 305 -0.74 21.74 7.30
N TYR A 306 -1.61 20.91 7.89
CA TYR A 306 -1.93 19.59 7.34
C TYR A 306 -2.50 19.73 5.92
N GLY A 307 -3.55 20.53 5.75
CA GLY A 307 -4.16 20.82 4.44
C GLY A 307 -3.15 21.43 3.46
N LEU A 308 -2.32 22.36 3.94
CA LEU A 308 -1.25 22.97 3.13
C LEU A 308 -0.24 21.92 2.65
N SER A 309 0.20 21.01 3.53
CA SER A 309 1.14 19.95 3.17
C SER A 309 0.57 18.98 2.13
N LYS A 310 -0.72 18.65 2.24
CA LYS A 310 -1.43 17.82 1.25
C LYS A 310 -1.58 18.54 -0.07
N LEU A 311 -1.96 19.82 -0.08
CA LEU A 311 -2.02 20.63 -1.30
C LEU A 311 -0.65 20.77 -1.99
N LYS A 312 0.44 20.97 -1.24
CA LYS A 312 1.81 20.97 -1.78
C LYS A 312 2.12 19.63 -2.45
N SER A 313 1.77 18.52 -1.81
CA SER A 313 1.92 17.18 -2.37
C SER A 313 1.14 17.00 -3.66
N GLU A 314 -0.12 17.45 -3.73
CA GLU A 314 -0.94 17.38 -4.95
C GLU A 314 -0.27 18.09 -6.13
N LYS A 315 0.17 19.33 -5.91
CA LYS A 315 0.80 20.15 -6.95
C LYS A 315 2.12 19.55 -7.43
N ALA A 316 2.97 19.13 -6.49
CA ALA A 316 4.25 18.51 -6.81
C ALA A 316 4.07 17.18 -7.54
N LEU A 317 3.11 16.35 -7.09
CA LEU A 317 2.82 15.06 -7.69
C LEU A 317 2.28 15.20 -9.12
N LEU A 318 1.35 16.12 -9.37
CA LEU A 318 0.82 16.35 -10.73
C LEU A 318 1.87 16.90 -11.69
N CYS A 319 2.81 17.70 -11.18
CA CYS A 319 3.93 18.20 -11.97
C CYS A 319 4.88 17.06 -12.38
N GLU A 320 5.25 16.20 -11.42
CA GLU A 320 6.24 15.14 -11.61
C GLU A 320 5.66 13.91 -12.32
N VAL A 321 4.43 13.53 -11.97
CA VAL A 321 3.72 12.34 -12.46
C VAL A 321 2.27 12.72 -12.84
N PRO A 322 2.04 13.33 -14.02
CA PRO A 322 0.71 13.75 -14.47
C PRO A 322 -0.33 12.61 -14.58
N THR A 323 0.14 11.37 -14.73
CA THR A 323 -0.70 10.15 -14.78
C THR A 323 -1.11 9.63 -13.41
N SER A 324 -0.70 10.29 -12.32
CA SER A 324 -1.11 9.95 -10.96
C SER A 324 -2.60 10.21 -10.73
N LEU A 325 -3.17 9.50 -9.76
CA LEU A 325 -4.54 9.65 -9.31
C LEU A 325 -4.56 10.17 -7.87
N ILE A 326 -5.17 11.33 -7.66
CA ILE A 326 -5.29 11.97 -6.35
C ILE A 326 -6.74 11.88 -5.89
N ILE A 327 -6.95 11.32 -4.70
CA ILE A 327 -8.29 11.14 -4.13
C ILE A 327 -8.46 12.09 -2.95
N ARG A 328 -9.18 13.20 -3.14
CA ARG A 328 -9.61 14.04 -2.02
C ARG A 328 -10.83 13.39 -1.39
N THR A 329 -10.76 13.17 -0.09
CA THR A 329 -11.81 12.53 0.69
C THR A 329 -11.89 13.18 2.07
N SER A 330 -12.91 12.83 2.86
CA SER A 330 -13.13 13.42 4.17
C SER A 330 -13.75 12.41 5.14
N ARG A 331 -13.42 12.56 6.43
CA ARG A 331 -14.06 11.87 7.57
C ARG A 331 -14.35 10.39 7.30
N ILE A 332 -13.30 9.65 6.98
CA ILE A 332 -13.42 8.24 6.64
C ILE A 332 -13.89 7.47 7.88
N PHE A 333 -14.79 6.51 7.70
CA PHE A 333 -15.29 5.62 8.76
C PHE A 333 -15.63 4.23 8.24
N GLY A 334 -15.80 3.28 9.15
CA GLY A 334 -16.19 1.91 8.85
C GLY A 334 -15.38 0.88 9.62
N PRO A 335 -15.54 -0.42 9.29
CA PRO A 335 -14.77 -1.49 9.92
C PRO A 335 -13.27 -1.32 9.64
N GLU A 336 -12.45 -1.28 10.69
CA GLU A 336 -11.00 -1.19 10.62
C GLU A 336 -10.36 -1.93 11.80
N GLU A 337 -9.11 -2.35 11.67
CA GLU A 337 -8.40 -3.10 12.71
C GLU A 337 -8.13 -2.27 13.97
N VAL A 338 -7.88 -0.96 13.82
CA VAL A 338 -7.46 -0.08 14.93
C VAL A 338 -8.64 0.45 15.74
N LYS A 339 -9.86 0.40 15.18
CA LYS A 339 -11.13 0.88 15.77
C LYS A 339 -11.05 2.30 16.36
N LYS A 340 -10.29 3.20 15.73
CA LYS A 340 -10.04 4.58 16.21
C LYS A 340 -10.81 5.66 15.45
N ASN A 341 -11.55 5.31 14.40
CA ASN A 341 -12.33 6.29 13.65
C ASN A 341 -13.45 6.93 14.49
N PHE A 342 -13.93 8.07 14.01
CA PHE A 342 -14.91 8.90 14.72
C PHE A 342 -16.17 8.14 15.12
N ALA A 343 -16.73 7.31 14.23
CA ALA A 343 -17.94 6.55 14.53
C ALA A 343 -17.74 5.58 15.70
N ASN A 344 -16.60 4.88 15.74
CA ASN A 344 -16.23 4.03 16.87
C ASN A 344 -16.05 4.84 18.17
N GLN A 345 -15.41 6.02 18.11
CA GLN A 345 -15.24 6.87 19.28
C GLN A 345 -16.58 7.34 19.87
N VAL A 346 -17.52 7.76 19.03
CA VAL A 346 -18.88 8.14 19.46
C VAL A 346 -19.56 6.97 20.15
N VAL A 347 -19.62 5.80 19.50
CA VAL A 347 -20.28 4.61 20.08
C VAL A 347 -19.67 4.23 21.43
N GLN A 348 -18.34 4.20 21.54
CA GLN A 348 -17.67 3.84 22.80
C GLN A 348 -17.91 4.86 23.92
N ASN A 349 -17.86 6.15 23.62
CA ASN A 349 -18.13 7.19 24.62
C ASN A 349 -19.58 7.13 25.10
N LEU A 350 -20.54 6.95 24.20
CA LEU A 350 -21.96 6.86 24.56
C LEU A 350 -22.27 5.60 25.38
N LEU A 351 -21.70 4.44 25.02
CA LEU A 351 -21.84 3.20 25.79
C LEU A 351 -21.27 3.31 27.22
N THR A 352 -20.25 4.14 27.40
CA THR A 352 -19.59 4.35 28.71
C THR A 352 -20.12 5.57 29.46
N GLY A 353 -21.13 6.27 28.92
CA GLY A 353 -21.67 7.50 29.51
C GLY A 353 -20.66 8.64 29.62
N LYS A 354 -19.68 8.68 28.73
CA LYS A 354 -18.62 9.69 28.70
C LYS A 354 -19.03 10.86 27.81
N GLU A 355 -18.99 12.07 28.38
CA GLU A 355 -19.22 13.30 27.60
C GLU A 355 -18.20 13.45 26.46
N MET A 356 -18.70 13.86 25.30
CA MET A 356 -17.91 14.13 24.10
C MET A 356 -18.31 15.46 23.49
N THR A 357 -17.39 16.42 23.50
CA THR A 357 -17.59 17.70 22.81
C THR A 357 -17.35 17.56 21.31
N LEU A 358 -18.33 17.96 20.51
CA LEU A 358 -18.33 17.85 19.05
C LEU A 358 -18.56 19.21 18.40
N LEU A 359 -17.79 19.47 17.33
CA LEU A 359 -17.91 20.71 16.57
C LEU A 359 -19.19 20.76 15.76
N SER A 360 -19.93 21.87 15.88
CA SER A 360 -21.20 22.10 15.20
C SER A 360 -21.11 22.91 13.91
N ASP A 361 -19.97 23.55 13.66
CA ASP A 361 -19.74 24.53 12.61
C ASP A 361 -18.73 24.09 11.54
N GLU A 362 -18.22 22.86 11.61
CA GLU A 362 -17.38 22.24 10.57
C GLU A 362 -18.22 21.33 9.68
N LEU A 363 -18.59 21.77 8.47
CA LEU A 363 -19.37 20.99 7.52
C LEU A 363 -18.48 20.22 6.53
N SER A 364 -18.59 18.89 6.53
CA SER A 364 -17.94 18.03 5.54
C SER A 364 -18.69 16.70 5.37
N CYS A 365 -18.17 15.81 4.52
CA CYS A 365 -18.86 14.59 4.12
C CYS A 365 -18.24 13.34 4.80
N PRO A 366 -18.94 12.65 5.70
CA PRO A 366 -18.52 11.33 6.18
C PRO A 366 -18.39 10.33 5.02
N THR A 367 -17.29 9.58 4.96
CA THR A 367 -17.03 8.66 3.84
C THR A 367 -16.87 7.23 4.32
N TYR A 368 -17.71 6.32 3.83
CA TYR A 368 -17.60 4.90 4.17
C TYR A 368 -16.37 4.28 3.49
N ASN A 369 -15.50 3.64 4.27
CA ASN A 369 -14.20 3.17 3.83
C ASN A 369 -14.25 2.09 2.74
N LYS A 370 -15.29 1.25 2.73
CA LYS A 370 -15.46 0.24 1.66
C LYS A 370 -15.92 0.89 0.37
N ASP A 371 -16.85 1.83 0.42
CA ASP A 371 -17.30 2.56 -0.78
C ASP A 371 -16.15 3.36 -1.39
N LEU A 372 -15.31 3.98 -0.55
CA LEU A 372 -14.07 4.61 -0.98
C LEU A 372 -13.15 3.62 -1.71
N CYS A 373 -13.01 2.39 -1.20
CA CYS A 373 -12.21 1.35 -1.84
C CYS A 373 -12.77 0.94 -3.20
N GLU A 374 -14.07 0.66 -3.28
CA GLU A 374 -14.72 0.26 -4.53
C GLU A 374 -14.64 1.38 -5.59
N ALA A 375 -14.87 2.63 -5.20
CA ALA A 375 -14.74 3.78 -6.08
C ALA A 375 -13.31 3.98 -6.61
N VAL A 376 -12.29 3.85 -5.75
CA VAL A 376 -10.88 3.96 -6.19
C VAL A 376 -10.50 2.81 -7.10
N MET A 377 -10.96 1.58 -6.83
CA MET A 377 -10.71 0.43 -7.69
C MET A 377 -11.36 0.59 -9.08
N LEU A 378 -12.54 1.21 -9.16
CA LEU A 378 -13.17 1.56 -10.44
C LEU A 378 -12.30 2.54 -11.24
N LEU A 379 -11.76 3.58 -10.59
CA LEU A 379 -10.86 4.56 -11.22
C LEU A 379 -9.55 3.91 -11.67
N ILE A 380 -9.00 2.98 -10.89
CA ILE A 380 -7.81 2.19 -11.27
C ILE A 380 -8.10 1.33 -12.51
N LYS A 381 -9.26 0.65 -12.56
CA LYS A 381 -9.66 -0.18 -13.71
C LYS A 381 -9.88 0.62 -14.99
N LYS A 382 -10.36 1.87 -14.87
CA LYS A 382 -10.55 2.82 -15.98
C LYS A 382 -9.29 3.61 -16.34
N ASP A 383 -8.16 3.36 -15.66
CA ASP A 383 -6.90 4.10 -15.79
C ASP A 383 -7.05 5.63 -15.67
N CYS A 384 -7.95 6.08 -14.80
CA CYS A 384 -8.19 7.50 -14.58
C CYS A 384 -6.97 8.20 -13.95
N SER A 385 -6.77 9.47 -14.28
CA SER A 385 -5.67 10.30 -13.75
C SER A 385 -6.20 11.67 -13.32
N GLY A 386 -5.42 12.40 -12.53
CA GLY A 386 -5.77 13.70 -11.97
C GLY A 386 -6.48 13.59 -10.62
N ILE A 387 -7.15 14.67 -10.22
CA ILE A 387 -7.83 14.78 -8.93
C ILE A 387 -9.27 14.30 -9.05
N TYR A 388 -9.75 13.52 -8.08
CA TYR A 388 -11.15 13.14 -7.91
C TYR A 388 -11.57 13.33 -6.46
N HIS A 389 -12.80 13.80 -6.27
CA HIS A 389 -13.47 13.84 -4.98
C HIS A 389 -14.28 12.56 -4.77
N ILE A 390 -13.95 11.80 -3.71
CA ILE A 390 -14.66 10.58 -3.33
C ILE A 390 -15.10 10.72 -1.88
N VAL A 391 -16.37 11.04 -1.69
CA VAL A 391 -16.99 11.24 -0.38
C VAL A 391 -18.39 10.66 -0.31
N GLY A 392 -18.91 10.48 0.92
CA GLY A 392 -20.32 10.15 1.11
C GLY A 392 -21.26 11.27 0.62
N PRO A 393 -22.55 10.94 0.43
CA PRO A 393 -23.52 11.84 -0.21
C PRO A 393 -24.03 12.96 0.69
N GLU A 394 -23.77 12.91 2.00
CA GLU A 394 -24.36 13.83 2.97
C GLU A 394 -23.31 14.79 3.56
N VAL A 395 -23.63 16.08 3.55
CA VAL A 395 -22.91 17.12 4.29
C VAL A 395 -23.46 17.24 5.70
N MET A 396 -22.60 17.21 6.71
CA MET A 396 -22.99 17.41 8.11
C MET A 396 -21.83 17.87 8.99
N SER A 397 -22.13 18.41 10.16
CA SER A 397 -21.16 18.67 11.22
C SER A 397 -20.81 17.41 12.01
N LYS A 398 -19.74 17.46 12.83
CA LYS A 398 -19.40 16.34 13.72
C LYS A 398 -20.51 16.09 14.73
N TYR A 399 -21.12 17.16 15.26
CA TYR A 399 -22.23 17.04 16.20
C TYR A 399 -23.44 16.35 15.55
N GLN A 400 -23.87 16.81 14.37
CA GLN A 400 -24.96 16.19 13.62
C GLN A 400 -24.67 14.72 13.27
N TRP A 401 -23.42 14.41 12.88
CA TRP A 401 -23.03 13.03 12.60
C TRP A 401 -23.07 12.17 13.86
N GLY A 402 -22.60 12.70 15.00
CA GLY A 402 -22.69 12.03 16.30
C GLY A 402 -24.13 11.70 16.69
N LEU A 403 -25.07 12.63 16.48
CA LEU A 403 -26.50 12.40 16.71
C LEU A 403 -27.05 11.27 15.83
N LYS A 404 -26.72 11.26 14.52
CA LYS A 404 -27.12 10.17 13.60
C LYS A 404 -26.56 8.81 14.02
N ILE A 405 -25.32 8.77 14.51
CA ILE A 405 -24.71 7.53 15.05
C ILE A 405 -25.46 7.08 16.31
N ALA A 406 -25.75 7.99 17.24
CA ALA A 406 -26.50 7.69 18.46
C ALA A 406 -27.89 7.13 18.13
N GLU A 407 -28.60 7.77 17.19
CA GLU A 407 -29.91 7.31 16.71
C GLU A 407 -29.84 5.91 16.11
N TYR A 408 -28.91 5.66 15.18
CA TYR A 408 -28.76 4.36 14.51
C TYR A 408 -28.50 3.21 15.51
N PHE A 409 -27.64 3.44 16.50
CA PHE A 409 -27.31 2.45 17.52
C PHE A 409 -28.24 2.48 18.75
N LYS A 410 -29.27 3.35 18.77
CA LYS A 410 -30.20 3.54 19.90
C LYS A 410 -29.48 3.87 21.22
N LEU A 411 -28.50 4.77 21.15
CA LEU A 411 -27.69 5.23 22.29
C LEU A 411 -28.17 6.60 22.78
N ASP A 412 -27.97 6.87 24.07
CA ASP A 412 -28.35 8.13 24.71
C ASP A 412 -27.44 9.28 24.24
N SER A 413 -27.99 10.21 23.46
CA SER A 413 -27.25 11.33 22.89
C SER A 413 -26.96 12.46 23.87
N LYS A 414 -27.45 12.41 25.14
CA LYS A 414 -27.23 13.49 26.11
C LYS A 414 -25.75 13.77 26.41
N TRP A 415 -24.89 12.78 26.17
CA TRP A 415 -23.45 12.89 26.36
C TRP A 415 -22.73 13.62 25.22
N LEU A 416 -23.43 13.94 24.12
CA LEU A 416 -22.87 14.72 23.01
C LEU A 416 -23.10 16.20 23.27
N ILE A 417 -22.00 16.94 23.43
CA ILE A 417 -22.05 18.38 23.70
C ILE A 417 -21.64 19.15 22.44
N SER A 418 -22.53 19.99 21.94
CA SER A 418 -22.26 20.86 20.80
C SER A 418 -21.40 22.06 21.22
N LYS A 419 -20.33 22.35 20.48
CA LYS A 419 -19.57 23.62 20.56
C LYS A 419 -19.14 24.08 19.18
N SER A 420 -18.99 25.38 19.00
CA SER A 420 -18.35 25.98 17.83
C SER A 420 -16.82 25.90 17.90
N SER A 421 -16.16 26.05 16.76
CA SER A 421 -14.70 26.11 16.64
C SER A 421 -14.11 27.33 17.35
N ASP A 422 -14.82 28.46 17.34
CA ASP A 422 -14.44 29.70 18.01
C ASP A 422 -14.41 29.55 19.55
N GLU A 423 -15.31 28.73 20.11
CA GLU A 423 -15.36 28.44 21.56
C GLU A 423 -14.23 27.51 22.03
N LEU A 424 -13.76 26.59 21.18
CA LEU A 424 -12.76 25.59 21.55
C LEU A 424 -11.30 26.05 21.39
N LYS A 425 -11.05 27.19 20.73
CA LYS A 425 -9.71 27.80 20.53
C LYS A 425 -8.64 26.77 20.15
N LEU A 426 -8.93 25.93 19.16
CA LEU A 426 -8.04 24.85 18.73
C LEU A 426 -6.74 25.41 18.14
N LEU A 427 -5.62 24.72 18.40
CA LEU A 427 -4.29 25.11 17.90
C LEU A 427 -4.26 25.21 16.37
N ALA A 428 -4.86 24.24 15.70
CA ALA A 428 -4.97 24.23 14.25
C ALA A 428 -6.39 24.68 13.85
N LEU A 429 -6.48 25.62 12.91
CA LEU A 429 -7.77 26.07 12.39
C LEU A 429 -8.48 24.94 11.64
N ARG A 430 -9.79 25.07 11.55
CA ARG A 430 -10.67 24.09 10.94
C ARG A 430 -11.52 24.81 9.90
N GLY A 431 -11.67 24.20 8.73
CA GLY A 431 -12.50 24.78 7.68
C GLY A 431 -13.96 24.72 8.09
N LYS A 432 -14.66 25.86 8.00
CA LYS A 432 -16.10 25.93 8.32
C LYS A 432 -16.94 25.14 7.31
N PHE A 433 -16.59 25.25 6.01
CA PHE A 433 -17.19 24.45 4.95
C PHE A 433 -16.13 23.83 4.06
N THR A 434 -16.05 22.49 4.09
CA THR A 434 -15.13 21.67 3.30
C THR A 434 -15.84 20.52 2.58
N ALA A 435 -17.17 20.59 2.45
CA ALA A 435 -17.93 19.59 1.71
C ALA A 435 -17.48 19.50 0.24
N LEU A 436 -17.29 18.27 -0.25
CA LEU A 436 -16.82 18.00 -1.60
C LEU A 436 -17.98 17.58 -2.50
N SER A 437 -18.01 18.12 -3.73
CA SER A 437 -18.86 17.62 -4.81
C SER A 437 -18.26 16.34 -5.36
N THR A 438 -19.10 15.34 -5.66
CA THR A 438 -18.70 14.07 -6.30
C THR A 438 -19.10 14.01 -7.79
N HIS A 439 -19.42 15.16 -8.40
CA HIS A 439 -19.92 15.22 -9.78
C HIS A 439 -18.98 14.58 -10.81
N LYS A 440 -17.66 14.71 -10.63
CA LYS A 440 -16.68 14.20 -11.59
C LYS A 440 -16.58 12.68 -11.58
N PHE A 441 -16.85 12.06 -10.43
CA PHE A 441 -16.79 10.61 -10.27
C PHE A 441 -18.04 9.91 -10.84
N ARG A 442 -19.20 10.56 -10.71
CA ARG A 442 -20.47 10.11 -11.32
C ARG A 442 -20.37 10.16 -12.84
#